data_AF-M7ZNG8-F1
#
_entry.id   AF-M7ZNG8-F1
#
_cell.length_a   1.000
_cell.length_b   1.000
_cell.length_c   1.000
_cell.angle_alpha   90.00
_cell.angle_beta   90.00
_cell.angle_gamma   90.00
#
_symmetry.space_group_name_H-M   'P 1'
#
loop_
_entity.id
_entity.type
_entity.pdbx_description
1 polymer ?
#
loop_
_entity_poly.entity_id
_entity_poly.type
_entity_poly.pdbx_seq_one_letter_code
_entity_poly.pdbx_strand_id
1 'polypeptide(L)'
;MGENGLKTKVALEFMTHREKRGATAQDGRKHGLEACEAEVTSAVQDGEGEGGTDSNGTGRIAALLWFQGEADAMRREDAVAYAGRMEAFVRDVRRDLAMPNLLVIQVGIATAQNQGKWLDLVRKQQRAVRMPNLKYVDAMGLPLANDITHLTTQAQVRLGKMLADAYIATL
;
A
#
# COMPACT_ATOMS: atom_id res chain seq x y z
N MET A 1 -35.48 -16.40 -3.17
CA MET A 1 -34.89 -15.16 -3.73
C MET A 1 -33.53 -15.01 -3.07
N GLY A 2 -32.46 -15.41 -3.76
CA GLY A 2 -31.10 -15.43 -3.20
C GLY A 2 -30.37 -14.14 -3.52
N GLU A 3 -29.83 -13.49 -2.49
CA GLU A 3 -28.86 -12.40 -2.65
C GLU A 3 -27.53 -12.99 -3.13
N ASN A 4 -27.26 -12.89 -4.43
CA ASN A 4 -25.94 -13.16 -4.99
C ASN A 4 -25.02 -11.98 -4.65
N GLY A 5 -24.49 -11.97 -3.42
CA GLY A 5 -23.54 -10.98 -2.94
C GLY A 5 -22.19 -11.14 -3.66
N LEU A 6 -21.87 -10.20 -4.54
CA LEU A 6 -20.58 -10.10 -5.22
C LEU A 6 -19.48 -9.86 -4.17
N LYS A 7 -18.65 -10.88 -3.89
CA LYS A 7 -17.55 -10.77 -2.92
C LYS A 7 -16.45 -9.87 -3.49
N THR A 8 -16.27 -8.71 -2.90
CA THR A 8 -15.27 -7.70 -3.29
C THR A 8 -14.01 -7.89 -2.44
N LYS A 9 -12.83 -7.98 -3.07
CA LYS A 9 -11.54 -8.14 -2.38
C LYS A 9 -10.75 -6.83 -2.39
N VAL A 10 -10.09 -6.54 -1.27
CA VAL A 10 -9.20 -5.39 -1.09
C VAL A 10 -7.82 -5.94 -0.73
N ALA A 11 -6.81 -5.63 -1.54
CA ALA A 11 -5.42 -5.95 -1.22
C ALA A 11 -4.87 -4.85 -0.31
N LEU A 12 -4.36 -5.24 0.85
CA LEU A 12 -3.79 -4.35 1.86
C LEU A 12 -2.41 -4.87 2.23
N GLU A 13 -1.37 -4.13 1.89
CA GLU A 13 -0.01 -4.47 2.26
C GLU A 13 0.49 -3.52 3.35
N PHE A 14 0.87 -4.09 4.49
CA PHE A 14 1.53 -3.39 5.59
C PHE A 14 2.96 -3.90 5.70
N MET A 15 3.94 -3.07 5.31
CA MET A 15 5.35 -3.40 5.52
C MET A 15 5.91 -2.63 6.72
N THR A 16 5.75 -3.21 7.91
CA THR A 16 6.52 -2.82 9.08
C THR A 16 7.61 -3.87 9.31
N HIS A 17 8.83 -3.56 8.88
CA HIS A 17 10.04 -4.40 9.01
C HIS A 17 9.86 -5.89 8.72
N ARG A 18 9.88 -6.28 7.43
CA ARG A 18 10.32 -7.63 7.06
C ARG A 18 11.83 -7.60 6.85
N GLU A 19 12.57 -7.91 7.91
CA GLU A 19 14.00 -8.23 7.82
C GLU A 19 14.18 -9.45 6.89
N LYS A 20 15.19 -9.34 6.04
CA LYS A 20 15.61 -10.31 5.03
C LYS A 20 15.52 -11.76 5.52
N ARG A 21 14.73 -12.59 4.84
CA ARG A 21 15.07 -14.02 4.72
C ARG A 21 14.89 -14.45 3.28
N GLY A 22 16.02 -14.80 2.64
CA GLY A 22 16.02 -15.59 1.41
C GLY A 22 16.22 -14.83 0.11
N ALA A 23 17.26 -14.01 -0.02
CA ALA A 23 17.83 -13.73 -1.34
C ALA A 23 19.36 -13.76 -1.23
N THR A 24 19.95 -14.84 -1.76
CA THR A 24 21.39 -15.00 -1.93
C THR A 24 21.95 -13.83 -2.72
N ALA A 25 23.08 -13.33 -2.25
CA ALA A 25 23.76 -12.14 -2.76
C ALA A 25 24.25 -12.35 -4.19
N GLN A 26 23.43 -12.01 -5.18
CA GLN A 26 23.89 -11.81 -6.56
C GLN A 26 22.88 -11.04 -7.43
N ASP A 27 22.28 -9.96 -6.92
CA ASP A 27 21.74 -8.92 -7.81
C ASP A 27 21.77 -7.55 -7.12
N GLY A 28 22.25 -6.54 -7.86
CA GLY A 28 22.58 -5.23 -7.33
C GLY A 28 21.34 -4.40 -7.03
N ARG A 29 21.18 -4.01 -5.76
CA ARG A 29 20.50 -2.79 -5.28
C ARG A 29 19.14 -2.46 -5.92
N LYS A 30 18.11 -3.23 -5.58
CA LYS A 30 16.72 -2.74 -5.60
C LYS A 30 16.30 -2.44 -4.16
N HIS A 31 15.97 -1.19 -3.84
CA HIS A 31 15.55 -0.78 -2.49
C HIS A 31 14.08 -0.34 -2.48
N GLY A 32 13.32 -0.78 -1.48
CA GLY A 32 11.99 -0.28 -1.16
C GLY A 32 10.91 -0.74 -2.14
N LEU A 33 10.44 0.17 -2.99
CA LEU A 33 9.25 -0.03 -3.83
C LEU A 33 9.40 -1.12 -4.92
N GLU A 34 10.58 -1.27 -5.52
CA GLU A 34 10.78 -2.28 -6.60
C GLU A 34 10.69 -3.73 -6.11
N ALA A 35 10.92 -3.98 -4.82
CA ALA A 35 10.76 -5.32 -4.24
C ALA A 35 9.27 -5.64 -3.95
N CYS A 36 8.45 -4.62 -3.68
CA CYS A 36 7.05 -4.77 -3.31
C CYS A 36 6.14 -5.12 -4.51
N GLU A 37 6.48 -4.64 -5.70
CA GLU A 37 5.67 -4.85 -6.92
C GLU A 37 5.41 -6.33 -7.23
N ALA A 38 6.43 -7.16 -7.09
CA ALA A 38 6.33 -8.60 -7.32
C ALA A 38 5.45 -9.30 -6.25
N GLU A 39 5.49 -8.86 -5.00
CA GLU A 39 4.72 -9.45 -3.90
C GLU A 39 3.23 -9.10 -3.99
N VAL A 40 2.89 -7.84 -4.37
CA VAL A 40 1.50 -7.41 -4.61
C VAL A 40 0.84 -8.23 -5.71
N THR A 41 1.52 -8.40 -6.84
CA THR A 41 0.95 -9.09 -8.00
C THR A 41 0.72 -10.57 -7.71
N SER A 42 1.66 -11.23 -7.01
CA SER A 42 1.49 -12.62 -6.56
C SER A 42 0.34 -12.75 -5.56
N ALA A 43 0.27 -11.91 -4.53
CA ALA A 43 -0.78 -11.98 -3.50
C ALA A 43 -2.19 -11.79 -4.08
N VAL A 44 -2.30 -10.98 -5.13
CA VAL A 44 -3.56 -10.80 -5.87
C VAL A 44 -3.94 -12.07 -6.63
N GLN A 45 -2.99 -12.70 -7.32
CA GLN A 45 -3.21 -13.93 -8.11
C GLN A 45 -3.47 -15.15 -7.22
N ASP A 46 -2.77 -15.28 -6.09
CA ASP A 46 -2.97 -16.37 -5.12
C ASP A 46 -4.36 -16.28 -4.45
N GLY A 47 -4.90 -15.07 -4.34
CA GLY A 47 -6.28 -14.84 -3.92
C GLY A 47 -7.35 -15.39 -4.89
N GLU A 48 -6.99 -15.75 -6.12
CA GLU A 48 -7.90 -16.39 -7.07
C GLU A 48 -7.87 -17.94 -6.96
N GLY A 49 -6.91 -18.51 -6.21
CA GLY A 49 -6.61 -19.95 -6.19
C GLY A 49 -7.10 -20.79 -5.01
N GLU A 50 -7.53 -20.20 -3.88
CA GLU A 50 -8.01 -20.96 -2.71
C GLU A 50 -9.53 -20.83 -2.52
N GLY A 51 -10.27 -21.67 -3.25
CA GLY A 51 -11.70 -21.87 -3.06
C GLY A 51 -12.14 -23.15 -3.76
N GLY A 52 -12.50 -24.16 -2.97
CA GLY A 52 -13.12 -25.38 -3.47
C GLY A 52 -14.30 -25.10 -4.41
N THR A 53 -14.52 -26.03 -5.33
CA THR A 53 -15.43 -25.95 -6.48
C THR A 53 -16.90 -25.84 -6.08
N ASP A 54 -17.32 -24.65 -5.65
CA ASP A 54 -18.69 -24.32 -5.32
C ASP A 54 -19.04 -22.97 -5.98
N SER A 55 -19.49 -23.03 -7.24
CA SER A 55 -20.30 -22.05 -7.97
C SER A 55 -20.00 -20.53 -7.82
N ASN A 56 -19.40 -19.96 -8.87
CA ASN A 56 -19.79 -18.68 -9.52
C ASN A 56 -19.52 -17.32 -8.84
N GLY A 57 -18.47 -17.18 -8.02
CA GLY A 57 -18.03 -15.87 -7.51
C GLY A 57 -16.58 -15.56 -7.85
N THR A 58 -16.30 -14.99 -9.02
CA THR A 58 -14.98 -14.38 -9.28
C THR A 58 -14.86 -13.14 -8.39
N GLY A 59 -14.00 -13.22 -7.38
CA GLY A 59 -13.75 -12.09 -6.48
C GLY A 59 -13.10 -10.96 -7.26
N ARG A 60 -13.75 -9.80 -7.35
CA ARG A 60 -13.19 -8.64 -8.06
C ARG A 60 -12.37 -7.78 -7.09
N ILE A 61 -11.18 -7.37 -7.53
CA ILE A 61 -10.36 -6.39 -6.84
C ILE A 61 -11.07 -5.03 -6.90
N ALA A 62 -11.36 -4.45 -5.74
CA ALA A 62 -11.97 -3.12 -5.65
C ALA A 62 -10.95 -1.99 -5.60
N ALA A 63 -9.91 -2.17 -4.80
CA ALA A 63 -8.88 -1.17 -4.57
C ALA A 63 -7.59 -1.80 -4.05
N LEU A 64 -6.49 -1.10 -4.25
CA LEU A 64 -5.22 -1.31 -3.57
C LEU A 64 -5.09 -0.29 -2.44
N LEU A 65 -4.90 -0.77 -1.20
CA LEU A 65 -4.58 0.08 -0.05
C LEU A 65 -3.08 0.03 0.19
N TRP A 66 -2.41 1.18 0.12
CA TRP A 66 -0.95 1.28 0.16
C TRP A 66 -0.48 2.13 1.32
N PHE A 67 0.15 1.51 2.33
CA PHE A 67 0.72 2.21 3.48
C PHE A 67 2.20 1.86 3.62
N GLN A 68 3.05 2.71 3.03
CA GLN A 68 4.50 2.57 3.02
C GLN A 68 5.16 3.94 2.85
N GLY A 69 6.35 4.10 3.44
CA GLY A 69 7.29 5.20 3.16
C GLY A 69 8.32 5.43 4.26
N GLU A 70 8.21 4.72 5.38
CA GLU A 70 9.03 4.86 6.58
C GLU A 70 10.51 4.60 6.28
N ALA A 71 10.80 3.64 5.39
CA ALA A 71 12.16 3.31 4.95
C ALA A 71 12.72 4.36 3.97
N ASP A 72 11.89 4.93 3.10
CA ASP A 72 12.29 5.98 2.16
C ASP A 72 12.70 7.28 2.88
N ALA A 73 12.28 7.46 4.14
CA ALA A 73 12.72 8.56 4.98
C ALA A 73 14.13 8.37 5.59
N MET A 74 14.81 7.25 5.32
CA MET A 74 16.19 7.02 5.80
C MET A 74 17.24 7.83 5.02
N ARG A 75 17.02 8.05 3.72
CA ARG A 75 17.97 8.75 2.83
C ARG A 75 17.25 9.87 2.08
N ARG A 76 17.95 10.97 1.84
CA ARG A 76 17.33 12.13 1.17
C ARG A 76 16.97 11.79 -0.26
N GLU A 77 17.83 11.03 -0.93
CA GLU A 77 17.70 10.61 -2.31
C GLU A 77 16.45 9.76 -2.48
N ASP A 78 16.23 8.83 -1.55
CA ASP A 78 15.04 7.99 -1.49
C ASP A 78 13.79 8.87 -1.25
N ALA A 79 13.84 9.77 -0.28
CA ALA A 79 12.74 10.68 0.01
C ALA A 79 12.39 11.61 -1.17
N VAL A 80 13.36 12.11 -1.94
CA VAL A 80 13.12 12.96 -3.12
C VAL A 80 12.49 12.17 -4.27
N ALA A 81 12.95 10.94 -4.50
CA ALA A 81 12.50 10.12 -5.62
C ALA A 81 11.17 9.38 -5.38
N TYR A 82 10.61 9.46 -4.17
CA TYR A 82 9.42 8.72 -3.77
C TYR A 82 8.22 8.93 -4.72
N ALA A 83 7.88 10.17 -5.09
CA ALA A 83 6.69 10.43 -5.91
C ALA A 83 6.79 9.75 -7.29
N GLY A 84 7.94 9.89 -7.97
CA GLY A 84 8.17 9.26 -9.26
C GLY A 84 8.14 7.72 -9.19
N ARG A 85 8.70 7.14 -8.11
CA ARG A 85 8.63 5.67 -7.88
C ARG A 85 7.21 5.20 -7.59
N MET A 86 6.45 5.93 -6.80
CA MET A 86 5.05 5.62 -6.51
C MET A 86 4.18 5.66 -7.77
N GLU A 87 4.38 6.66 -8.64
CA GLU A 87 3.68 6.74 -9.91
C GLU A 87 4.05 5.60 -10.87
N ALA A 88 5.32 5.18 -10.90
CA ALA A 88 5.77 4.01 -11.66
C ALA A 88 5.09 2.74 -11.14
N PHE A 89 5.21 2.46 -9.84
CA PHE A 89 4.56 1.34 -9.18
C PHE A 89 3.05 1.25 -9.49
N VAL A 90 2.32 2.37 -9.39
CA VAL A 90 0.88 2.38 -9.71
C VAL A 90 0.61 2.05 -11.17
N ARG A 91 1.43 2.54 -12.12
CA ARG A 91 1.30 2.17 -13.54
C ARG A 91 1.57 0.69 -13.75
N ASP A 92 2.61 0.17 -13.09
CA ASP A 92 3.05 -1.20 -13.25
C ASP A 92 2.01 -2.20 -12.70
N VAL A 93 1.52 -2.00 -11.47
CA VAL A 93 0.43 -2.80 -10.89
C VAL A 93 -0.82 -2.77 -11.77
N ARG A 94 -1.21 -1.59 -12.29
CA ARG A 94 -2.39 -1.48 -13.17
C ARG A 94 -2.22 -2.24 -14.47
N ARG A 95 -1.01 -2.22 -15.04
CA ARG A 95 -0.68 -2.96 -16.27
C ARG A 95 -0.73 -4.46 -16.00
N ASP A 96 -0.06 -4.90 -14.94
CA ASP A 96 0.14 -6.32 -14.66
C ASP A 96 -1.17 -7.02 -14.25
N LEU A 97 -2.08 -6.28 -13.60
CA LEU A 97 -3.44 -6.73 -13.30
C LEU A 97 -4.44 -6.50 -14.46
N ALA A 98 -4.03 -5.87 -15.56
CA ALA A 98 -4.90 -5.41 -16.64
C ALA A 98 -6.09 -4.54 -16.16
N MET A 99 -5.88 -3.74 -15.11
CA MET A 99 -6.88 -2.87 -14.49
C MET A 99 -6.46 -1.40 -14.56
N PRO A 100 -6.58 -0.72 -15.72
CA PRO A 100 -6.07 0.64 -15.92
C PRO A 100 -6.71 1.70 -14.99
N ASN A 101 -7.89 1.41 -14.45
CA ASN A 101 -8.65 2.28 -13.56
C ASN A 101 -8.68 1.79 -12.10
N LEU A 102 -7.85 0.82 -11.72
CA LEU A 102 -7.79 0.32 -10.33
C LEU A 102 -7.60 1.49 -9.36
N LEU A 103 -8.50 1.59 -8.39
CA LEU A 103 -8.41 2.57 -7.31
C LEU A 103 -7.21 2.25 -6.42
N VAL A 104 -6.35 3.25 -6.20
CA VAL A 104 -5.25 3.16 -5.23
C VAL A 104 -5.52 4.17 -4.13
N ILE A 105 -5.51 3.72 -2.87
CA ILE A 105 -5.63 4.60 -1.70
C ILE A 105 -4.30 4.54 -0.96
N GLN A 106 -3.53 5.61 -1.11
CA GLN A 106 -2.23 5.78 -0.48
C GLN A 106 -2.38 6.40 0.91
N VAL A 107 -1.64 5.88 1.88
CA VAL A 107 -1.57 6.41 3.23
C VAL A 107 -0.29 7.22 3.42
N GLY A 108 -0.45 8.45 3.86
CA GLY A 108 0.64 9.30 4.31
C GLY A 108 1.21 8.81 5.63
N ILE A 109 2.52 8.55 5.67
CA ILE A 109 3.16 7.95 6.85
C ILE A 109 3.06 8.86 8.09
N ALA A 110 2.88 8.25 9.26
CA ALA A 110 2.78 8.96 10.55
C ALA A 110 4.15 9.08 11.25
N THR A 111 5.05 8.15 10.97
CA THR A 111 6.37 8.02 11.57
C THR A 111 7.38 7.67 10.49
N ALA A 112 8.66 7.67 10.84
CA ALA A 112 9.72 7.15 10.00
C ALA A 112 10.87 6.63 10.87
N GLN A 113 11.67 5.75 10.29
CA GLN A 113 12.87 5.23 10.95
C GLN A 113 13.93 6.34 11.14
N ASN A 114 14.92 6.10 12.00
CA ASN A 114 16.05 7.01 12.25
C ASN A 114 15.62 8.45 12.61
N GLN A 115 14.64 8.59 13.51
CA GLN A 115 14.13 9.88 13.97
C GLN A 115 13.46 10.73 12.87
N GLY A 116 13.14 10.14 11.72
CA GLY A 116 12.33 10.80 10.69
C GLY A 116 12.98 12.03 10.05
N LYS A 117 14.31 12.04 9.89
CA LYS A 117 15.05 13.15 9.27
C LYS A 117 14.42 13.65 7.97
N TRP A 118 13.88 12.75 7.16
CA TRP A 118 13.24 13.07 5.88
C TRP A 118 11.73 12.76 5.85
N LEU A 119 11.09 12.57 7.02
CA LEU A 119 9.66 12.27 7.15
C LEU A 119 8.80 13.30 6.41
N ASP A 120 9.03 14.59 6.67
CA ASP A 120 8.27 15.67 6.02
C ASP A 120 8.48 15.70 4.50
N LEU A 121 9.68 15.33 4.04
CA LEU A 121 9.98 15.28 2.62
C LEU A 121 9.27 14.10 1.94
N VAL A 122 9.29 12.91 2.54
CA VAL A 122 8.50 11.76 2.04
C VAL A 122 7.03 12.11 1.99
N ARG A 123 6.46 12.67 3.08
CA ARG A 123 5.05 13.07 3.13
C ARG A 123 4.71 14.13 2.09
N LYS A 124 5.61 15.09 1.85
CA LYS A 124 5.48 16.06 0.76
C LYS A 124 5.42 15.35 -0.60
N GLN A 125 6.28 14.37 -0.85
CA GLN A 125 6.24 13.58 -2.07
C GLN A 125 4.96 12.73 -2.18
N GLN A 126 4.51 12.09 -1.10
CA GLN A 126 3.25 11.32 -1.08
C GLN A 126 2.05 12.18 -1.50
N ARG A 127 1.97 13.43 -1.03
CA ARG A 127 0.92 14.38 -1.44
C ARG A 127 1.10 14.91 -2.87
N ALA A 128 2.31 14.86 -3.40
CA ALA A 128 2.63 15.38 -4.73
C ALA A 128 2.31 14.38 -5.85
N VAL A 129 2.10 13.10 -5.54
CA VAL A 129 1.71 12.08 -6.52
C VAL A 129 0.40 12.48 -7.20
N ARG A 130 0.41 12.56 -8.54
CA ARG A 130 -0.77 12.90 -9.34
C ARG A 130 -1.06 11.80 -10.35
N MET A 131 -2.03 10.94 -10.02
CA MET A 131 -2.49 9.86 -10.89
C MET A 131 -4.02 9.78 -10.88
N PRO A 132 -4.68 9.42 -11.99
CA PRO A 132 -6.11 9.11 -12.00
C PRO A 132 -6.44 8.00 -11.01
N ASN A 133 -7.62 8.03 -10.38
CA ASN A 133 -8.07 7.04 -9.40
C ASN A 133 -7.04 6.73 -8.30
N LEU A 134 -6.32 7.76 -7.85
CA LEU A 134 -5.47 7.70 -6.65
C LEU A 134 -6.03 8.65 -5.58
N LYS A 135 -6.19 8.14 -4.37
CA LYS A 135 -6.62 8.89 -3.19
C LYS A 135 -5.50 8.90 -2.14
N TYR A 136 -5.48 9.95 -1.32
CA TYR A 136 -4.53 10.09 -0.23
C TYR A 136 -5.28 10.18 1.11
N VAL A 137 -4.89 9.36 2.07
CA VAL A 137 -5.37 9.37 3.46
C VAL A 137 -4.19 9.71 4.37
N ASP A 138 -4.36 10.64 5.30
CA ASP A 138 -3.26 11.10 6.16
C ASP A 138 -3.26 10.40 7.52
N ALA A 139 -2.26 9.57 7.83
CA ALA A 139 -2.15 8.92 9.15
C ALA A 139 -1.43 9.80 10.19
N MET A 140 -0.91 10.97 9.82
CA MET A 140 -0.20 11.85 10.75
C MET A 140 -1.08 12.26 11.93
N GLY A 141 -0.50 12.22 13.13
CA GLY A 141 -1.20 12.51 14.39
C GLY A 141 -1.98 11.33 14.97
N LEU A 142 -2.05 10.19 14.29
CA LEU A 142 -2.60 8.98 14.89
C LEU A 142 -1.69 8.47 16.03
N PRO A 143 -2.26 7.99 17.16
CA PRO A 143 -1.47 7.54 18.30
C PRO A 143 -0.53 6.38 17.98
N LEU A 144 0.72 6.54 18.39
CA LEU A 144 1.80 5.57 18.25
C LEU A 144 1.88 4.63 19.46
N ALA A 145 2.31 3.40 19.22
CA ALA A 145 2.66 2.46 20.25
C ALA A 145 3.94 2.88 20.98
N ASN A 146 4.26 2.21 22.07
CA ASN A 146 5.41 2.52 22.92
C ASN A 146 6.77 2.36 22.21
N ASP A 147 6.79 1.68 21.06
CA ASP A 147 7.97 1.55 20.20
C ASP A 147 8.20 2.75 19.25
N ILE A 148 7.41 3.82 19.41
CA ILE A 148 7.46 5.11 18.71
C ILE A 148 7.41 5.02 17.17
N THR A 149 7.14 3.83 16.63
CA THR A 149 7.25 3.55 15.21
C THR A 149 5.93 3.03 14.66
N HIS A 150 5.23 2.17 15.40
CA HIS A 150 3.98 1.57 14.95
C HIS A 150 2.76 2.34 15.46
N LEU A 151 1.66 2.29 14.71
CA LEU A 151 0.36 2.77 15.18
C LEU A 151 -0.17 1.84 16.28
N THR A 152 -0.82 2.40 17.31
CA THR A 152 -1.60 1.60 18.26
C THR A 152 -2.73 0.83 17.58
N THR A 153 -3.23 -0.24 18.19
CA THR A 153 -4.42 -0.96 17.68
C THR A 153 -5.61 -0.04 17.45
N GLN A 154 -5.87 0.90 18.37
CA GLN A 154 -6.95 1.87 18.19
C GLN A 154 -6.69 2.84 17.04
N ALA A 155 -5.42 3.22 16.80
CA ALA A 155 -5.05 4.02 15.64
C ALA A 155 -5.23 3.25 14.32
N GLN A 156 -4.91 1.95 14.30
CA GLN A 156 -5.18 1.10 13.13
C GLN A 156 -6.68 0.99 12.83
N VAL A 157 -7.54 0.86 13.84
CA VAL A 157 -9.01 0.88 13.65
C VAL A 157 -9.49 2.22 13.08
N ARG A 158 -8.94 3.34 13.58
CA ARG A 158 -9.27 4.67 13.04
C ARG A 158 -8.81 4.81 11.58
N LEU A 159 -7.59 4.38 11.27
CA LEU A 159 -7.07 4.39 9.90
C LEU A 159 -7.92 3.54 8.97
N GLY A 160 -8.36 2.35 9.42
CA GLY A 160 -9.26 1.49 8.66
C GLY A 160 -10.58 2.18 8.29
N LYS A 161 -11.16 2.96 9.21
CA LYS A 161 -12.35 3.78 8.91
C LYS A 161 -12.06 4.86 7.88
N MET A 162 -10.94 5.58 8.01
CA MET A 162 -10.53 6.61 7.06
C MET A 162 -10.32 6.03 5.64
N LEU A 163 -9.74 4.83 5.54
CA LEU A 163 -9.57 4.11 4.28
C LEU A 163 -10.92 3.68 3.69
N ALA A 164 -11.84 3.19 4.52
CA ALA A 164 -13.19 2.83 4.09
C ALA A 164 -13.98 4.06 3.60
N ASP A 165 -13.92 5.18 4.32
CA ASP A 165 -14.57 6.43 3.92
C ASP A 165 -14.01 6.94 2.57
N ALA A 166 -12.68 6.87 2.39
CA ALA A 166 -12.03 7.24 1.14
C ALA A 166 -12.43 6.34 -0.03
N TYR A 167 -12.65 5.05 0.22
CA TYR A 167 -13.17 4.10 -0.77
C TYR A 167 -14.63 4.42 -1.12
N ILE A 168 -15.51 4.55 -0.12
CA ILE A 168 -16.94 4.80 -0.30
C ILE A 168 -17.17 6.11 -1.07
N ALA A 169 -16.36 7.15 -0.84
CA ALA A 169 -16.44 8.42 -1.56
C ALA A 169 -16.07 8.34 -3.07
N THR A 170 -15.70 7.16 -3.58
CA THR A 170 -15.44 6.91 -5.01
C THR A 170 -16.52 6.10 -5.71
N LEU A 171 -17.48 5.55 -4.95
CA LEU A 171 -18.66 4.85 -5.47
C LEU A 171 -19.69 5.86 -5.99
#